data_AF-A0AA35X5V1-F1
#
_entry.id   AF-A0AA35X5V1-F1
#
_cell.length_a   1.000
_cell.length_b   1.000
_cell.length_c   1.000
_cell.angle_alpha   90.00
_cell.angle_beta   90.00
_cell.angle_gamma   90.00
#
_symmetry.space_group_name_H-M   'P 1'
#
loop_
_entity.id
_entity.type
_entity.pdbx_description
1 polymer ?
#
loop_
_entity_poly.entity_id
_entity_poly.type
_entity_poly.pdbx_seq_one_letter_code
_entity_poly.pdbx_strand_id
1 'polypeptide(L)'
;MVVDDAYPCIAHAAFDHEQAKELSTLYTHLMLERGFLAPPVIYCSVAHTEEVLDKYEAAMVPVMAELSDAIRKGDIADRLRGPLPVEGFRRLVR
;
A
#
# COMPACT_ATOMS: atom_id res chain seq x y z
N MET A 1 6.62 -4.51 -9.56
CA MET A 1 6.48 -3.09 -9.16
C MET A 1 6.87 -2.26 -10.37
N VAL A 2 5.91 -1.53 -10.95
CA VAL A 2 6.12 -0.64 -12.10
C VAL A 2 6.17 0.79 -11.57
N VAL A 3 7.15 1.58 -12.00
CA VAL A 3 7.29 3.01 -11.67
C VAL A 3 6.86 3.81 -12.89
N ASP A 4 5.88 4.70 -12.72
CA ASP A 4 5.34 5.57 -13.79
C ASP A 4 6.22 6.83 -13.97
N ASP A 5 6.15 7.45 -15.15
CA ASP A 5 6.99 8.58 -15.62
C ASP A 5 6.61 9.94 -14.99
N ALA A 6 5.73 9.94 -13.98
CA ALA A 6 5.25 11.15 -13.32
C ALA A 6 6.18 11.62 -12.19
N TYR A 7 6.37 12.95 -12.11
CA TYR A 7 7.08 13.74 -11.10
C TYR A 7 8.25 13.05 -10.35
N PRO A 8 9.52 13.44 -10.56
CA PRO A 8 10.68 12.76 -9.99
C PRO A 8 10.72 12.71 -8.45
N CYS A 9 9.87 13.48 -7.77
CA CYS A 9 9.75 13.51 -6.31
C CYS A 9 8.64 12.61 -5.74
N ILE A 10 7.85 11.93 -6.59
CA ILE A 10 6.79 11.01 -6.16
C ILE A 10 7.05 9.65 -6.80
N ALA A 11 7.44 8.68 -5.98
CA ALA A 11 7.65 7.32 -6.45
C ALA A 11 6.34 6.53 -6.32
N HIS A 12 5.74 6.18 -7.44
CA HIS A 12 4.55 5.33 -7.49
C HIS A 12 4.94 3.87 -7.65
N ALA A 13 4.21 3.00 -6.94
CA ALA A 13 4.29 1.56 -7.10
C ALA A 13 2.91 1.00 -7.40
N ALA A 14 2.86 -0.04 -8.24
CA ALA A 14 1.65 -0.80 -8.49
C ALA A 14 1.93 -2.30 -8.43
N PHE A 15 0.90 -3.05 -8.02
CA PHE A 15 0.87 -4.50 -8.10
C PHE A 15 0.47 -4.90 -9.52
N ASP A 16 1.30 -5.74 -10.16
CA ASP A 16 1.00 -6.36 -11.44
C ASP A 16 0.21 -7.65 -11.19
N HIS A 17 -1.10 -7.51 -11.01
CA HIS A 17 -2.01 -8.60 -10.67
C HIS A 17 -3.46 -8.21 -11.01
N GLU A 18 -4.33 -9.18 -11.33
CA GLU A 18 -5.74 -8.92 -11.61
C GLU A 18 -6.50 -8.25 -10.44
N GLN A 19 -6.12 -8.60 -9.21
CA GLN A 19 -6.64 -8.02 -7.96
C GLN A 19 -5.75 -6.88 -7.41
N ALA A 20 -5.18 -6.05 -8.29
CA ALA A 20 -4.26 -4.97 -7.88
C ALA A 20 -4.88 -3.97 -6.89
N LYS A 21 -6.19 -3.68 -7.00
CA LYS A 21 -6.89 -2.74 -6.12
C LYS A 21 -7.04 -3.31 -4.71
N GLU A 22 -7.41 -4.58 -4.61
CA GLU A 22 -7.52 -5.34 -3.37
C GLU A 22 -6.16 -5.46 -2.68
N LEU A 23 -5.11 -5.80 -3.44
CA LEU A 23 -3.74 -5.88 -2.92
C LEU A 23 -3.23 -4.53 -2.41
N SER A 24 -3.49 -3.44 -3.14
CA SER A 24 -3.13 -2.09 -2.71
C SER A 24 -3.86 -1.67 -1.42
N THR A 25 -5.13 -2.06 -1.32
CA THR A 25 -5.95 -1.79 -0.13
C THR A 25 -5.44 -2.61 1.07
N LEU A 26 -5.18 -3.90 0.87
CA LEU A 26 -4.65 -4.78 1.91
C LEU A 26 -3.26 -4.34 2.37
N TYR A 27 -2.36 -3.98 1.44
CA TYR A 27 -1.07 -3.38 1.75
C TYR A 27 -1.21 -2.18 2.68
N THR A 28 -2.11 -1.25 2.34
CA THR A 28 -2.33 -0.03 3.11
C THR A 28 -2.85 -0.35 4.52
N HIS A 29 -3.79 -1.29 4.66
CA HIS A 29 -4.29 -1.73 5.97
C HIS A 29 -3.17 -2.34 6.83
N LEU A 30 -2.37 -3.24 6.26
CA LEU A 30 -1.31 -3.93 6.98
C LEU A 30 -0.17 -2.99 7.39
N MET A 31 0.14 -1.98 6.57
CA MET A 31 1.10 -0.93 6.92
C MET A 31 0.55 0.00 8.02
N LEU A 32 -0.73 0.35 7.96
CA LEU A 32 -1.40 1.16 8.98
C LEU A 32 -1.38 0.48 10.34
N GLU A 33 -1.62 -0.83 10.39
CA GLU A 33 -1.51 -1.64 11.63
C GLU A 33 -0.11 -1.61 12.24
N ARG A 34 0.90 -1.35 11.42
CA ARG A 34 2.31 -1.20 11.83
C ARG A 34 2.72 0.25 12.08
N GLY A 35 1.77 1.17 12.06
CA GLY A 35 1.99 2.59 12.35
C GLY A 35 2.40 3.44 11.14
N PHE A 36 2.29 2.90 9.92
CA PHE A 36 2.66 3.62 8.70
C PHE A 36 1.44 3.93 7.84
N LEU A 37 1.13 5.22 7.67
CA LEU A 37 0.21 5.69 6.64
C LEU A 37 0.92 5.63 5.28
N ALA A 38 0.94 4.45 4.69
CA ALA A 38 1.71 4.16 3.48
C ALA A 38 0.87 3.38 2.48
N PRO A 39 0.19 4.08 1.54
CA PRO A 39 -0.25 3.46 0.30
C PRO A 39 0.98 3.07 -0.56
N PRO A 40 0.82 2.37 -1.70
CA PRO A 40 1.92 2.02 -2.61
C PRO A 40 2.41 3.26 -3.41
N VAL A 41 2.73 4.34 -2.70
CA VAL A 41 3.28 5.58 -3.20
C VAL A 41 4.13 6.20 -2.10
N ILE A 42 5.26 6.78 -2.48
CA ILE A 42 6.17 7.49 -1.57
C ILE A 42 6.26 8.94 -2.02
N TYR A 43 5.94 9.83 -1.08
CA TYR A 43 6.17 11.27 -1.22
C TYR A 43 7.50 11.61 -0.57
N CYS A 44 8.56 11.69 -1.36
CA CYS A 44 9.89 11.92 -0.81
C CYS A 44 9.98 13.30 -0.13
N SER A 45 10.55 13.31 1.08
CA SER A 45 10.74 14.50 1.90
C SER A 45 12.11 14.45 2.57
N VAL A 46 12.71 15.63 2.81
CA VAL A 46 13.95 15.76 3.60
C VAL A 46 13.79 15.34 5.05
N ALA A 47 12.56 15.10 5.51
CA ALA A 47 12.26 14.56 6.83
C ALA A 47 12.50 13.04 6.94
N HIS A 48 12.69 12.32 5.83
CA HIS A 48 13.00 10.89 5.85
C HIS A 48 14.47 10.68 6.26
N THR A 49 14.68 10.30 7.51
CA THR A 49 16.00 9.91 8.03
C THR A 49 16.23 8.41 7.81
N GLU A 50 17.49 7.96 7.88
CA GLU A 50 17.83 6.52 7.85
C GLU A 50 17.02 5.73 8.88
N GLU A 51 16.87 6.25 10.10
CA GLU A 51 16.05 5.59 11.14
C GLU A 51 14.59 5.42 10.72
N VAL A 52 13.99 6.40 10.04
CA VAL A 52 12.61 6.29 9.53
C VAL A 52 12.52 5.24 8.42
N LEU A 53 13.52 5.20 7.53
CA LEU A 53 13.60 4.23 6.45
C LEU A 53 13.77 2.80 6.98
N ASP A 54 14.63 2.59 7.97
CA ASP A 54 14.84 1.28 8.60
C ASP A 54 13.56 0.75 9.26
N LYS A 55 12.84 1.63 9.98
CA LYS A 55 11.56 1.27 10.61
C LYS A 55 10.50 0.96 9.55
N TYR A 56 10.46 1.71 8.46
CA TYR A 56 9.55 1.46 7.35
C TYR A 56 9.84 0.11 6.68
N GLU A 57 11.11 -0.18 6.38
CA GLU A 57 11.52 -1.45 5.79
C GLU A 57 11.17 -2.64 6.70
N ALA A 58 11.47 -2.53 8.00
CA ALA A 58 11.14 -3.56 8.99
C ALA A 58 9.62 -3.83 9.08
N ALA A 59 8.79 -2.82 8.83
CA ALA A 59 7.33 -2.98 8.75
C ALA A 59 6.88 -3.57 7.41
N MET A 60 7.43 -3.08 6.30
CA MET A 60 7.01 -3.39 4.93
C MET A 60 7.38 -4.83 4.50
N VAL A 61 8.56 -5.33 4.88
CA VAL A 61 9.03 -6.67 4.48
C VAL A 61 8.05 -7.78 4.91
N PRO A 62 7.58 -7.84 6.17
CA PRO A 62 6.54 -8.78 6.59
C PRO A 62 5.22 -8.61 5.83
N VAL A 63 4.80 -7.37 5.53
CA VAL A 63 3.58 -7.10 4.77
C VAL A 63 3.67 -7.72 3.38
N MET A 64 4.80 -7.57 2.69
CA MET A 64 4.99 -8.18 1.37
C MET A 64 4.91 -9.71 1.41
N ALA A 65 5.42 -10.33 2.48
CA ALA A 65 5.30 -11.77 2.69
C ALA A 65 3.83 -12.18 2.91
N GLU A 66 3.06 -11.41 3.68
CA GLU A 66 1.63 -11.66 3.89
C GLU A 66 0.81 -11.52 2.61
N LEU A 67 1.12 -10.52 1.77
CA LEU A 67 0.46 -10.36 0.47
C LEU A 67 0.77 -11.53 -0.47
N SER A 68 2.02 -11.99 -0.50
CA SER A 68 2.41 -13.17 -1.28
C SER A 68 1.68 -14.44 -0.81
N ASP A 69 1.54 -14.61 0.51
CA ASP A 69 0.75 -15.70 1.09
C ASP A 69 -0.73 -15.62 0.70
N ALA A 70 -1.30 -14.41 0.70
CA ALA A 70 -2.69 -14.19 0.33
C ALA A 70 -2.97 -14.52 -1.15
N ILE A 71 -2.07 -14.10 -2.05
CA ILE A 71 -2.12 -14.44 -3.48
C ILE A 71 -2.10 -15.96 -3.66
N ARG A 72 -1.15 -16.64 -3.00
CA ARG A 72 -0.97 -18.09 -3.12
C ARG A 72 -2.17 -18.89 -2.62
N LYS A 73 -2.86 -18.39 -1.59
CA LYS A 73 -4.05 -19.02 -1.01
C LYS A 73 -5.35 -18.61 -1.70
N GLY A 74 -5.32 -17.55 -2.51
CA GLY A 74 -6.51 -17.00 -3.16
C GLY A 74 -7.50 -16.34 -2.18
N ASP A 75 -7.01 -15.85 -1.03
CA ASP A 75 -7.85 -15.35 0.08
C ASP A 75 -7.71 -13.82 0.31
N ILE A 76 -7.25 -13.08 -0.70
CA ILE A 76 -7.00 -11.62 -0.60
C ILE A 76 -8.24 -10.87 -0.11
N ALA A 77 -9.40 -11.17 -0.69
CA ALA A 77 -10.66 -10.49 -0.35
C ALA A 77 -11.10 -10.77 1.09
N ASP A 78 -10.84 -11.97 1.61
CA ASP A 78 -11.20 -12.38 2.97
C ASP A 78 -10.35 -11.68 4.04
N ARG A 79 -9.15 -11.20 3.66
CA ARG A 79 -8.25 -10.46 4.55
C ARG A 79 -8.52 -8.95 4.58
N LEU A 80 -9.38 -8.43 3.71
CA LEU A 80 -9.72 -7.01 3.69
C LEU A 80 -10.55 -6.62 4.91
N ARG A 81 -10.24 -5.45 5.48
CA ARG A 81 -11.00 -4.85 6.58
C ARG A 81 -11.88 -3.73 6.04
N GLY A 82 -13.12 -4.07 5.68
CA GLY A 82 -14.08 -3.12 5.13
C GLY A 82 -14.09 -3.06 3.60
N PRO A 83 -14.90 -2.16 3.01
CA PRO A 83 -15.06 -2.06 1.56
C PRO A 83 -13.81 -1.50 0.89
N LEU A 84 -13.68 -1.75 -0.41
CA LEU A 84 -12.65 -1.09 -1.22
C LEU A 84 -12.84 0.44 -1.24
N PRO A 85 -11.75 1.21 -1.35
CA PRO A 85 -11.82 2.66 -1.50
C PRO A 85 -12.65 3.06 -2.72
N VAL A 86 -13.49 4.08 -2.55
CA VAL A 86 -14.16 4.73 -3.68
C VAL A 86 -13.20 5.70 -4.37
N GLU A 87 -13.22 5.72 -5.70
CA GLU A 87 -12.38 6.63 -6.47
C GLU A 87 -12.86 8.08 -6.33
N GLY A 88 -11.89 8.97 -6.11
CA GLY A 88 -12.11 10.40 -6.00
C GLY A 88 -12.80 10.84 -4.70
N PHE A 89 -12.92 12.14 -4.53
CA PHE A 89 -13.67 12.72 -3.43
C PHE A 89 -15.15 12.80 -3.81
N ARG A 90 -16.03 12.16 -3.03
CA ARG A 90 -17.48 12.32 -3.17
C ARG A 90 -18.05 13.02 -1.95
N ARG A 91 -18.82 14.07 -2.18
CA ARG A 91 -19.57 14.74 -1.12
C ARG A 91 -20.61 13.76 -0.57
N LEU A 92 -20.72 13.68 0.75
CA LEU A 92 -21.77 12.92 1.40
C LEU A 92 -23.13 13.54 1.01
N VAL A 93 -23.91 12.79 0.23
CA VAL A 93 -25.30 13.13 -0.08
C VAL A 93 -26.20 12.28 0.80
N ARG A 94 -27.14 12.93 1.48
CA ARG A 94 -28.12 12.30 2.39
C ARG A 94 -29.36 11.90 1.60
#